data_AF-A0A091K698-F1
#
_entry.id   AF-A0A091K698-F1
#
_cell.length_a   1.000
_cell.length_b   1.000
_cell.length_c   1.000
_cell.angle_alpha   90.00
_cell.angle_beta   90.00
_cell.angle_gamma   90.00
#
_symmetry.space_group_name_H-M   'P 1'
#
loop_
_entity.id
_entity.type
_entity.pdbx_description
1 polymer ?
#
loop_
_entity_poly.entity_id
_entity_poly.type
_entity_poly.pdbx_seq_one_letter_code
_entity_poly.pdbx_strand_id
1 'polypeptide(L)'
;LLEVLTLDASSMTYPSPDICSAGTESIQQFLCKECGIAYYPPSQSPLPALESDGGGTAVDGVDRAVQKYLEEESEWQNKFLDYEKRKEKKKQEKLEFEQRLNMGQREHALLVQQISCQKDEILQTVREDQMRLEEGLTKHQRYLEEERLKLLQQLKEAEQSVTSRIQKLLEDNQRQKQSSDILKSLENERIRMEQLMAITQEETEHLRRREVASAMQQMLAESYKNRLIQMTHESRRQDLVSQACSSLAEMDQKFQQILAWQQLDQNKAVSQILQQIEMQKAAFEALQVKKDLMHRQIRNQIKLIETELLQLTQLELKRQQLDTEMLQGLISEQRQALGYLLQQLLKEKKQREEELQQILLEMEAKSETKQENYWLIQYQRLLDQKPLSLKLQEEGLEQQLVMLLVELSAERYLPLFAHHRISLQALATMSARDLEKVGVAEAGLQRAILGRAQDILAVAKTIP
;
A
#
# COMPACT_ATOMS: atom_id res chain seq x y z
N LEU A 1 10.19 -23.35 -49.90
CA LEU A 1 10.31 -21.91 -49.60
C LEU A 1 8.95 -21.29 -49.91
N LEU A 2 8.38 -20.51 -48.99
CA LEU A 2 7.06 -19.89 -49.16
C LEU A 2 7.14 -18.79 -50.22
N GLU A 3 6.50 -18.99 -51.37
CA GLU A 3 6.59 -18.07 -52.51
C GLU A 3 5.60 -16.89 -52.42
N VAL A 4 4.53 -16.97 -51.61
CA VAL A 4 3.57 -15.87 -51.43
C VAL A 4 3.00 -15.83 -50.00
N LEU A 5 3.10 -14.68 -49.33
CA LEU A 5 2.42 -14.36 -48.06
C LEU A 5 1.42 -13.21 -48.32
N THR A 6 0.12 -13.49 -48.17
CA THR A 6 -0.94 -12.47 -48.23
C THR A 6 -1.38 -12.10 -46.82
N LEU A 7 -1.14 -10.86 -46.41
CA LEU A 7 -1.54 -10.33 -45.10
C LEU A 7 -2.46 -9.13 -45.29
N ASP A 8 -3.44 -8.96 -44.40
CA ASP A 8 -4.38 -7.84 -44.44
C ASP A 8 -3.75 -6.61 -43.75
N ALA A 9 -3.17 -5.73 -44.57
CA ALA A 9 -2.34 -4.59 -44.15
C ALA A 9 -3.05 -3.60 -43.21
N SER A 10 -4.38 -3.62 -43.16
CA SER A 10 -5.18 -2.71 -42.33
C SER A 10 -5.33 -3.14 -40.86
N SER A 11 -4.99 -4.41 -40.55
CA SER A 11 -5.17 -5.02 -39.21
C SER A 11 -3.88 -5.19 -38.41
N MET A 12 -2.72 -4.92 -39.02
CA MET A 12 -1.40 -5.10 -38.40
C MET A 12 -0.85 -3.77 -37.86
N THR A 13 -0.40 -3.79 -36.59
CA THR A 13 0.28 -2.65 -35.94
C THR A 13 1.80 -2.73 -36.05
N TYR A 14 2.36 -3.90 -36.38
CA TYR A 14 3.80 -4.10 -36.59
C TYR A 14 4.03 -5.36 -37.44
N PRO A 15 4.67 -5.32 -38.62
CA PRO A 15 5.30 -4.18 -39.33
C PRO A 15 4.29 -3.10 -39.76
N SER A 16 4.78 -1.92 -40.14
CA SER A 16 3.91 -0.82 -40.59
C SER A 16 3.06 -1.22 -41.81
N PRO A 17 1.84 -0.66 -41.96
CA PRO A 17 0.92 -1.02 -43.05
C PRO A 17 1.54 -0.80 -44.45
N ASP A 18 2.43 0.19 -44.58
CA ASP A 18 3.15 0.47 -45.83
C ASP A 18 4.09 -0.69 -46.23
N ILE A 19 4.77 -1.32 -45.27
CA ILE A 19 5.67 -2.47 -45.51
C ILE A 19 4.84 -3.73 -45.79
N CYS A 20 3.70 -3.89 -45.13
CA CYS A 20 2.79 -5.01 -45.35
C CYS A 20 2.14 -4.98 -46.75
N SER A 21 1.95 -3.80 -47.34
CA SER A 21 1.37 -3.61 -48.69
C SER A 21 2.38 -3.83 -49.84
N ALA A 22 3.68 -3.79 -49.55
CA ALA A 22 4.76 -3.87 -50.55
C ALA A 22 5.12 -5.31 -51.00
N GLY A 23 4.49 -6.32 -50.39
CA GLY A 23 4.62 -7.73 -50.77
C GLY A 23 5.60 -8.54 -49.94
N THR A 24 5.62 -9.86 -50.16
CA THR A 24 6.32 -10.88 -49.35
C THR A 24 7.82 -10.61 -49.18
N GLU A 25 8.49 -10.11 -50.22
CA GLU A 25 9.94 -9.84 -50.21
C GLU A 25 10.31 -8.67 -49.30
N SER A 26 9.49 -7.61 -49.27
CA SER A 26 9.70 -6.44 -48.42
C SER A 26 9.51 -6.79 -46.94
N ILE A 27 8.53 -7.63 -46.65
CA ILE A 27 8.24 -8.12 -45.29
C ILE A 27 9.37 -9.03 -44.80
N GLN A 28 9.89 -9.94 -45.64
CA GLN A 28 11.01 -10.81 -45.28
C GLN A 28 12.32 -10.03 -45.10
N GLN A 29 12.60 -9.02 -45.93
CA GLN A 29 13.75 -8.14 -45.75
C GLN A 29 13.67 -7.32 -44.45
N PHE A 30 12.49 -6.83 -44.09
CA PHE A 30 12.27 -6.11 -42.82
C PHE A 30 12.51 -7.02 -41.61
N LEU A 31 11.92 -8.23 -41.61
CA LEU A 31 12.11 -9.20 -40.53
C LEU A 31 13.56 -9.72 -40.43
N CYS A 32 14.25 -9.91 -41.56
CA CYS A 32 15.67 -10.28 -41.55
C CYS A 32 16.55 -9.17 -40.95
N LYS A 33 16.26 -7.89 -41.22
CA LYS A 33 16.96 -6.75 -40.62
C LYS A 33 16.73 -6.63 -39.11
N GLU A 34 15.49 -6.81 -38.64
CA GLU A 34 15.15 -6.84 -37.21
C GLU A 34 15.86 -7.98 -36.47
N CYS A 35 16.00 -9.15 -37.12
CA CYS A 35 16.71 -10.31 -36.57
C CYS A 35 18.24 -10.26 -36.75
N GLY A 36 18.80 -9.24 -37.40
CA GLY A 36 20.24 -9.10 -37.64
C GLY A 36 20.84 -10.08 -38.67
N ILE A 37 20.02 -10.60 -39.59
CA ILE A 37 20.41 -11.61 -40.59
C ILE A 37 20.36 -10.98 -41.99
N ALA A 38 21.37 -11.23 -42.83
CA ALA A 38 21.37 -10.76 -44.23
C ALA A 38 20.31 -11.50 -45.05
N TYR A 39 19.41 -10.76 -45.72
CA TYR A 39 18.39 -11.33 -46.58
C TYR A 39 19.00 -11.83 -47.90
N TYR A 40 18.76 -13.10 -48.25
CA TYR A 40 19.20 -13.71 -49.51
C TYR A 40 17.97 -14.14 -50.33
N PRO A 41 17.82 -13.64 -51.58
CA PRO A 41 16.71 -14.06 -52.44
C PRO A 41 16.85 -15.54 -52.84
N PRO A 42 15.75 -16.28 -53.06
CA PRO A 42 15.76 -17.71 -53.40
C PRO A 42 16.49 -18.11 -54.71
N SER A 43 17.07 -17.15 -55.45
CA SER A 43 17.69 -17.36 -56.76
C SER A 43 19.23 -17.36 -56.78
N GLN A 44 19.92 -17.33 -55.63
CA GLN A 44 21.40 -17.34 -55.58
C GLN A 44 21.99 -18.38 -54.60
N SER A 45 21.71 -19.66 -54.82
CA SER A 45 22.54 -20.75 -54.27
C SER A 45 23.23 -21.49 -55.43
N PRO A 46 24.45 -21.10 -55.82
CA PRO A 46 25.24 -21.89 -56.75
C PRO A 46 25.70 -23.16 -56.04
N LEU A 47 25.34 -24.32 -56.60
CA LEU A 47 25.96 -25.61 -56.23
C LEU A 47 27.32 -25.70 -56.92
N PRO A 48 28.43 -25.88 -56.19
CA PRO A 48 29.72 -26.21 -56.79
C PRO A 48 29.68 -27.65 -57.29
N ALA A 49 29.74 -27.81 -58.61
CA ALA A 49 30.31 -28.94 -59.28
C ALA A 49 31.82 -28.69 -59.48
N LEU A 50 32.65 -29.68 -59.13
CA LEU A 50 34.00 -29.99 -59.69
C LEU A 50 34.50 -31.22 -58.89
N GLU A 51 34.70 -32.41 -59.45
CA GLU A 51 35.58 -32.84 -60.57
C GLU A 51 37.09 -32.91 -60.25
N SER A 52 37.68 -34.00 -60.78
CA SER A 52 39.10 -34.30 -61.10
C SER A 52 40.00 -34.70 -59.92
N ASP A 53 40.68 -35.85 -59.90
CA ASP A 53 41.68 -36.40 -60.84
C ASP A 53 41.80 -37.94 -60.62
N GLY A 54 42.12 -38.84 -61.55
CA GLY A 54 42.88 -38.71 -62.79
C GLY A 54 44.22 -39.45 -62.69
N GLY A 55 44.38 -40.60 -63.36
CA GLY A 55 45.71 -41.18 -63.67
C GLY A 55 45.78 -42.71 -63.78
N GLY A 56 46.26 -43.20 -64.92
CA GLY A 56 46.52 -44.62 -65.24
C GLY A 56 47.68 -45.23 -64.42
N THR A 57 48.13 -46.47 -64.60
CA THR A 57 48.43 -47.17 -65.86
C THR A 57 48.69 -48.66 -65.55
N ALA A 58 48.71 -49.46 -66.61
CA ALA A 58 48.95 -50.89 -66.72
C ALA A 58 50.16 -51.50 -65.96
N VAL A 59 49.94 -52.75 -65.51
CA VAL A 59 50.82 -53.95 -65.53
C VAL A 59 52.22 -53.82 -64.91
N ASP A 60 52.47 -54.52 -63.81
CA ASP A 60 53.27 -55.78 -63.78
C ASP A 60 53.39 -56.32 -62.34
N GLY A 61 53.57 -57.64 -62.20
CA GLY A 61 54.15 -58.23 -60.99
C GLY A 61 53.18 -58.67 -59.90
N VAL A 62 52.72 -59.90 -60.02
CA VAL A 62 52.10 -60.73 -58.97
C VAL A 62 53.02 -60.79 -57.72
N ASP A 63 52.41 -60.85 -56.53
CA ASP A 63 52.99 -61.12 -55.19
C ASP A 63 53.05 -59.99 -54.12
N ARG A 64 52.19 -58.96 -54.17
CA ARG A 64 51.91 -58.11 -52.99
C ARG A 64 50.49 -57.53 -52.88
N ALA A 65 49.49 -58.13 -53.54
CA ALA A 65 48.11 -57.63 -53.51
C ALA A 65 47.33 -58.09 -52.27
N VAL A 66 47.58 -59.29 -51.74
CA VAL A 66 46.68 -59.92 -50.76
C VAL A 66 46.69 -59.23 -49.38
N GLN A 67 47.81 -58.63 -48.95
CA GLN A 67 47.90 -57.97 -47.64
C GLN A 67 47.29 -56.57 -47.57
N LYS A 68 47.31 -55.78 -48.65
CA LYS A 68 46.66 -54.45 -48.69
C LYS A 68 45.15 -54.52 -48.88
N TYR A 69 44.64 -55.49 -49.65
CA TYR A 69 43.19 -55.68 -49.82
C TYR A 69 42.51 -56.21 -48.54
N LEU A 70 43.18 -57.04 -47.74
CA LEU A 70 42.66 -57.52 -46.45
C LEU A 70 42.60 -56.42 -45.39
N GLU A 71 43.59 -55.52 -45.37
CA GLU A 71 43.59 -54.34 -44.48
C GLU A 71 42.54 -53.31 -44.93
N GLU A 72 42.38 -53.05 -46.23
CA GLU A 72 41.34 -52.15 -46.75
C GLU A 72 39.91 -52.72 -46.61
N GLU A 73 39.68 -54.02 -46.80
CA GLU A 73 38.39 -54.67 -46.53
C GLU A 73 38.01 -54.63 -45.05
N SER A 74 38.97 -54.91 -44.15
CA SER A 74 38.72 -54.85 -42.71
C SER A 74 38.48 -53.41 -42.24
N GLU A 75 39.18 -52.42 -42.81
CA GLU A 75 38.88 -51.01 -42.59
C GLU A 75 37.51 -50.58 -43.12
N TRP A 76 37.09 -51.06 -44.30
CA TRP A 76 35.77 -50.75 -44.87
C TRP A 76 34.64 -51.44 -44.12
N GLN A 77 34.83 -52.68 -43.69
CA GLN A 77 33.89 -53.38 -42.81
C GLN A 77 33.79 -52.67 -41.45
N ASN A 78 34.90 -52.21 -40.88
CA ASN A 78 34.90 -51.39 -39.66
C ASN A 78 34.20 -50.04 -39.88
N LYS A 79 34.45 -49.35 -41.00
CA LYS A 79 33.79 -48.08 -41.35
C LYS A 79 32.28 -48.27 -41.58
N PHE A 80 31.86 -49.38 -42.19
CA PHE A 80 30.44 -49.72 -42.40
C PHE A 80 29.75 -50.09 -41.09
N LEU A 81 30.38 -50.91 -40.25
CA LEU A 81 29.91 -51.23 -38.90
C LEU A 81 29.83 -49.97 -38.02
N ASP A 82 30.78 -49.05 -38.15
CA ASP A 82 30.76 -47.77 -37.44
C ASP A 82 29.67 -46.83 -37.98
N TYR A 83 29.36 -46.89 -39.28
CA TYR A 83 28.24 -46.16 -39.87
C TYR A 83 26.90 -46.72 -39.42
N GLU A 84 26.72 -48.04 -39.39
CA GLU A 84 25.54 -48.70 -38.84
C GLU A 84 25.39 -48.41 -37.35
N LYS A 85 26.47 -48.48 -36.57
CA LYS A 85 26.48 -48.08 -35.15
C LYS A 85 26.12 -46.61 -34.98
N ARG A 86 26.63 -45.69 -35.81
CA ARG A 86 26.25 -44.26 -35.76
C ARG A 86 24.78 -44.03 -36.15
N LYS A 87 24.26 -44.77 -37.12
CA LYS A 87 22.87 -44.68 -37.55
C LYS A 87 21.93 -45.23 -36.46
N GLU A 88 22.30 -46.33 -35.83
CA GLU A 88 21.56 -46.93 -34.72
C GLU A 88 21.61 -46.03 -33.49
N LYS A 89 22.78 -45.45 -33.17
CA LYS A 89 22.90 -44.42 -32.11
C LYS A 89 22.01 -43.21 -32.38
N LYS A 90 22.00 -42.66 -33.61
CA LYS A 90 21.11 -41.54 -33.96
C LYS A 90 19.62 -41.92 -33.87
N LYS A 91 19.26 -43.17 -34.18
CA LYS A 91 17.88 -43.66 -34.05
C LYS A 91 17.50 -43.80 -32.56
N GLN A 92 18.40 -44.30 -31.73
CA GLN A 92 18.23 -44.36 -30.27
C GLN A 92 18.12 -42.97 -29.66
N GLU A 93 18.99 -42.03 -30.04
CA GLU A 93 18.93 -40.63 -29.62
C GLU A 93 17.60 -39.96 -30.00
N LYS A 94 17.05 -40.24 -31.19
CA LYS A 94 15.72 -39.76 -31.59
C LYS A 94 14.61 -40.36 -30.75
N LEU A 95 14.67 -41.66 -30.48
CA LEU A 95 13.68 -42.35 -29.67
C LEU A 95 13.71 -41.85 -28.22
N GLU A 96 14.91 -41.64 -27.66
CA GLU A 96 15.09 -41.04 -26.35
C GLU A 96 14.59 -39.59 -26.30
N PHE A 97 14.83 -38.81 -27.35
CA PHE A 97 14.32 -37.44 -27.45
C PHE A 97 12.78 -37.41 -27.50
N GLU A 98 12.15 -38.29 -28.30
CA GLU A 98 10.69 -38.44 -28.33
C GLU A 98 10.13 -38.91 -26.99
N GLN A 99 10.82 -39.83 -26.29
CA GLN A 99 10.42 -40.27 -24.95
C GLN A 99 10.51 -39.13 -23.95
N ARG A 100 11.60 -38.36 -23.94
CA ARG A 100 11.76 -37.18 -23.06
C ARG A 100 10.72 -36.10 -23.34
N LEU A 101 10.42 -35.85 -24.62
CA LEU A 101 9.38 -34.88 -25.01
C LEU A 101 7.99 -35.35 -24.55
N ASN A 102 7.66 -36.62 -24.77
CA ASN A 102 6.39 -37.20 -24.31
C ASN A 102 6.27 -37.19 -22.78
N MET A 103 7.35 -37.46 -22.04
CA MET A 103 7.37 -37.37 -20.59
C MET A 103 7.17 -35.93 -20.12
N GLY A 104 7.88 -34.96 -20.70
CA GLY A 104 7.69 -33.54 -20.40
C GLY A 104 6.28 -33.04 -20.71
N GLN A 105 5.68 -33.46 -21.82
CA GLN A 105 4.28 -33.12 -22.16
C GLN A 105 3.29 -33.73 -21.17
N ARG A 106 3.51 -34.97 -20.71
CA ARG A 106 2.67 -35.61 -19.68
C ARG A 106 2.78 -34.93 -18.34
N GLU A 107 4.00 -34.61 -17.90
CA GLU A 107 4.23 -33.84 -16.67
C GLU A 107 3.56 -32.47 -16.73
N HIS A 108 3.66 -31.78 -17.88
CA HIS A 108 2.99 -30.51 -18.07
C HIS A 108 1.46 -30.62 -18.07
N ALA A 109 0.90 -31.65 -18.72
CA ALA A 109 -0.53 -31.91 -18.71
C ALA A 109 -1.05 -32.25 -17.30
N LEU A 110 -0.30 -33.02 -16.52
CA LEU A 110 -0.63 -33.34 -15.13
C LEU A 110 -0.61 -32.09 -14.24
N LEU A 111 0.39 -31.21 -14.41
CA LEU A 111 0.45 -29.94 -13.68
C LEU A 111 -0.72 -29.02 -14.04
N VAL A 112 -1.07 -28.92 -15.32
CA VAL A 112 -2.22 -28.14 -15.77
C VAL A 112 -3.52 -28.70 -15.18
N GLN A 113 -3.66 -30.04 -15.14
CA GLN A 113 -4.82 -30.69 -14.54
C GLN A 113 -4.89 -30.44 -13.03
N GLN A 114 -3.77 -30.53 -12.31
CA GLN A 114 -3.73 -30.22 -10.88
C GLN A 114 -4.10 -28.76 -10.63
N ILE A 115 -3.58 -27.83 -11.44
CA ILE A 115 -3.93 -26.42 -11.35
C ILE A 115 -5.41 -26.18 -11.69
N SER A 116 -5.97 -26.88 -12.68
CA SER A 116 -7.41 -26.75 -12.99
C SER A 116 -8.27 -27.30 -11.87
N CYS A 117 -7.93 -28.45 -11.29
CA CYS A 117 -8.65 -29.01 -10.15
C CYS A 117 -8.59 -28.08 -8.93
N GLN A 118 -7.42 -27.54 -8.59
CA GLN A 118 -7.28 -26.56 -7.51
C GLN A 118 -8.07 -25.28 -7.79
N LYS A 119 -8.08 -24.78 -9.03
CA LYS A 119 -8.89 -23.63 -9.42
C LYS A 119 -10.39 -23.93 -9.29
N ASP A 120 -10.83 -25.11 -9.70
CA ASP A 120 -12.23 -25.52 -9.60
C ASP A 120 -12.68 -25.66 -8.14
N GLU A 121 -11.83 -26.23 -7.27
CA GLU A 121 -12.06 -26.28 -5.81
C GLU A 121 -12.17 -24.87 -5.20
N ILE A 122 -11.28 -23.95 -5.57
CA ILE A 122 -11.34 -22.56 -5.11
C ILE A 122 -12.62 -21.87 -5.65
N LEU A 123 -12.98 -22.07 -6.90
CA LEU A 123 -14.20 -21.50 -7.46
C LEU A 123 -15.46 -22.06 -6.79
N GLN A 124 -15.44 -23.34 -6.41
CA GLN A 124 -16.53 -23.99 -5.71
C GLN A 124 -16.68 -23.45 -4.29
N THR A 125 -15.58 -23.30 -3.54
CA THR A 125 -15.61 -22.68 -2.20
C THR A 125 -16.07 -21.22 -2.25
N VAL A 126 -15.60 -20.42 -3.21
CA VAL A 126 -16.06 -19.04 -3.41
C VAL A 126 -17.56 -18.99 -3.74
N ARG A 127 -18.06 -19.91 -4.57
CA ARG A 127 -19.49 -19.99 -4.90
C ARG A 127 -20.32 -20.36 -3.67
N GLU A 128 -19.85 -21.29 -2.84
CA GLU A 128 -20.51 -21.64 -1.59
C GLU A 128 -20.54 -20.47 -0.61
N ASP A 129 -19.44 -19.73 -0.46
CA ASP A 129 -19.39 -18.56 0.41
C ASP A 129 -20.25 -17.40 -0.10
N GLN A 130 -20.33 -17.22 -1.42
CA GLN A 130 -21.28 -16.28 -2.03
C GLN A 130 -22.73 -16.66 -1.73
N MET A 131 -23.11 -17.93 -1.90
CA MET A 131 -24.46 -18.38 -1.56
C MET A 131 -24.75 -18.22 -0.06
N ARG A 132 -23.80 -18.53 0.83
CA ARG A 132 -23.95 -18.31 2.28
C ARG A 132 -24.14 -16.84 2.62
N LEU A 133 -23.41 -15.94 1.95
CA LEU A 133 -23.53 -14.50 2.15
C LEU A 133 -24.86 -13.97 1.64
N GLU A 134 -25.30 -14.37 0.44
CA GLU A 134 -26.60 -14.01 -0.12
C GLU A 134 -27.75 -14.53 0.75
N GLU A 135 -27.65 -15.76 1.26
CA GLU A 135 -28.60 -16.29 2.24
C GLU A 135 -28.60 -15.49 3.55
N GLY A 136 -27.42 -15.11 4.05
CA GLY A 136 -27.29 -14.27 5.24
C GLY A 136 -27.94 -12.89 5.05
N LEU A 137 -27.68 -12.25 3.91
CA LEU A 137 -28.25 -10.95 3.55
C LEU A 137 -29.77 -11.02 3.39
N THR A 138 -30.28 -12.04 2.70
CA THR A 138 -31.73 -12.22 2.53
C THR A 138 -32.43 -12.54 3.85
N LYS A 139 -31.83 -13.35 4.73
CA LYS A 139 -32.34 -13.60 6.09
C LYS A 139 -32.37 -12.30 6.91
N HIS A 140 -31.33 -11.49 6.83
CA HIS A 140 -31.27 -10.21 7.55
C HIS A 140 -32.28 -9.18 7.01
N GLN A 141 -32.44 -9.08 5.69
CA GLN A 141 -33.46 -8.24 5.06
C GLN A 141 -34.86 -8.64 5.50
N ARG A 142 -35.19 -9.93 5.49
CA ARG A 142 -36.48 -10.44 5.99
C ARG A 142 -36.71 -10.08 7.45
N TYR A 143 -35.70 -10.25 8.30
CA TYR A 143 -35.79 -9.89 9.71
C TYR A 143 -36.09 -8.40 9.90
N LEU A 144 -35.38 -7.51 9.19
CA LEU A 144 -35.62 -6.07 9.23
C LEU A 144 -37.02 -5.70 8.68
N GLU A 145 -37.48 -6.36 7.62
CA GLU A 145 -38.82 -6.17 7.08
C GLU A 145 -39.91 -6.61 8.06
N GLU A 146 -39.71 -7.73 8.76
CA GLU A 146 -40.61 -8.19 9.83
C GLU A 146 -40.65 -7.22 11.00
N GLU A 147 -39.51 -6.69 11.45
CA GLU A 147 -39.46 -5.66 12.49
C GLU A 147 -40.16 -4.38 12.05
N ARG A 148 -39.93 -3.94 10.81
CA ARG A 148 -40.62 -2.78 10.24
C ARG A 148 -42.13 -2.99 10.20
N LEU A 149 -42.60 -4.18 9.82
CA LEU A 149 -44.03 -4.52 9.81
C LEU A 149 -44.61 -4.53 11.22
N LYS A 150 -43.91 -5.09 12.21
CA LYS A 150 -44.33 -5.08 13.62
C LYS A 150 -44.46 -3.64 14.15
N LEU A 151 -43.50 -2.77 13.84
CA LEU A 151 -43.55 -1.36 14.23
C LEU A 151 -44.73 -0.62 13.56
N LEU A 152 -44.94 -0.83 12.26
CA LEU A 152 -46.09 -0.26 11.55
C LEU A 152 -47.43 -0.72 12.13
N GLN A 153 -47.51 -1.98 12.57
CA GLN A 153 -48.71 -2.51 13.20
C GLN A 153 -48.97 -1.88 14.57
N GLN A 154 -47.96 -1.75 15.41
CA GLN A 154 -48.06 -1.04 16.70
C GLN A 154 -48.48 0.42 16.52
N LEU A 155 -47.96 1.09 15.49
CA LEU A 155 -48.30 2.47 15.18
C LEU A 155 -49.78 2.59 14.74
N LYS A 156 -50.25 1.68 13.88
CA LYS A 156 -51.68 1.61 13.50
C LYS A 156 -52.59 1.36 14.70
N GLU A 157 -52.22 0.44 15.60
CA GLU A 157 -52.99 0.17 16.81
C GLU A 157 -53.05 1.39 17.74
N ALA A 158 -51.92 2.10 17.89
CA ALA A 158 -51.87 3.35 18.65
C ALA A 158 -52.76 4.43 18.02
N GLU A 159 -52.70 4.63 16.71
CA GLU A 159 -53.55 5.58 15.97
C GLU A 159 -55.04 5.26 16.13
N GLN A 160 -55.42 3.98 16.05
CA GLN A 160 -56.81 3.53 16.29
C GLN A 160 -57.25 3.79 17.74
N SER A 161 -56.36 3.58 18.71
CA SER A 161 -56.65 3.87 20.12
C SER A 161 -56.84 5.37 20.37
N VAL A 162 -56.07 6.23 19.70
CA VAL A 162 -56.17 7.69 19.82
C VAL A 162 -57.43 8.19 19.12
N THR A 163 -57.71 7.75 17.90
CA THR A 163 -58.93 8.12 17.17
C THR A 163 -60.20 7.73 17.92
N SER A 164 -60.25 6.52 18.50
CA SER A 164 -61.40 6.10 19.32
C SER A 164 -61.55 6.91 20.62
N ARG A 165 -60.46 7.33 21.26
CA ARG A 165 -60.51 8.24 22.42
C ARG A 165 -61.00 9.64 22.02
N ILE A 166 -60.53 10.17 20.89
CA ILE A 166 -60.99 11.47 20.38
C ILE A 166 -62.49 11.40 20.06
N GLN A 167 -62.95 10.33 19.43
CA GLN A 167 -64.37 10.15 19.10
C GLN A 167 -65.24 10.12 20.37
N LYS A 168 -64.82 9.37 21.41
CA LYS A 168 -65.49 9.38 22.72
C LYS A 168 -65.51 10.77 23.36
N LEU A 169 -64.40 11.50 23.33
CA LEU A 169 -64.33 12.86 23.86
C LEU A 169 -65.27 13.83 23.10
N LEU A 170 -65.40 13.67 21.78
CA LEU A 170 -66.34 14.46 20.97
C LEU A 170 -67.79 14.13 21.33
N GLU A 171 -68.13 12.85 21.50
CA GLU A 171 -69.46 12.42 21.93
C GLU A 171 -69.81 12.94 23.33
N ASP A 172 -68.89 12.83 24.28
CA ASP A 172 -69.08 13.35 25.64
C ASP A 172 -69.22 14.88 25.65
N ASN A 173 -68.44 15.59 24.82
CA ASN A 173 -68.58 17.03 24.66
C ASN A 173 -69.95 17.44 24.08
N GLN A 174 -70.46 16.68 23.09
CA GLN A 174 -71.80 16.90 22.54
C GLN A 174 -72.89 16.66 23.59
N ARG A 175 -72.79 15.57 24.36
CA ARG A 175 -73.71 15.28 25.49
C ARG A 175 -73.69 16.38 26.53
N GLN A 176 -72.50 16.89 26.88
CA GLN A 176 -72.36 17.97 27.85
C GLN A 176 -72.97 19.27 27.34
N LYS A 177 -72.80 19.61 26.05
CA LYS A 177 -73.47 20.77 25.43
C LYS A 177 -75.00 20.62 25.48
N GLN A 178 -75.52 19.47 25.09
CA GLN A 178 -76.97 19.18 25.16
C GLN A 178 -77.50 19.29 26.59
N SER A 179 -76.79 18.75 27.59
CA SER A 179 -77.16 18.86 29.00
C SER A 179 -77.13 20.32 29.49
N SER A 180 -76.12 21.09 29.11
CA SER A 180 -76.04 22.53 29.41
C SER A 180 -77.23 23.29 28.82
N ASP A 181 -77.61 22.98 27.58
CA ASP A 181 -78.70 23.69 26.90
C ASP A 181 -80.07 23.35 27.53
N ILE A 182 -80.27 22.11 27.98
CA ILE A 182 -81.45 21.70 28.77
C ILE A 182 -81.51 22.47 30.10
N LEU A 183 -80.39 22.59 30.81
CA LEU A 183 -80.35 23.34 32.07
C LEU A 183 -80.66 24.83 31.86
N LYS A 184 -80.14 25.44 30.78
CA LYS A 184 -80.49 26.82 30.40
C LYS A 184 -81.97 26.98 30.06
N SER A 185 -82.59 26.01 29.39
CA SER A 185 -84.03 26.07 29.12
C SER A 185 -84.86 25.98 30.39
N LEU A 186 -84.48 25.13 31.35
CA LEU A 186 -85.17 25.00 32.63
C LEU A 186 -85.04 26.26 33.49
N GLU A 187 -83.87 26.91 33.50
CA GLU A 187 -83.69 28.18 34.20
C GLU A 187 -84.53 29.30 33.57
N ASN A 188 -84.60 29.34 32.23
CA ASN A 188 -85.47 30.28 31.53
C ASN A 188 -86.95 30.04 31.84
N GLU A 189 -87.38 28.78 31.99
CA GLU A 189 -88.75 28.46 32.43
C GLU A 189 -89.01 28.86 33.88
N ARG A 190 -88.03 28.64 34.79
CA ARG A 190 -88.10 29.11 36.18
C ARG A 190 -88.31 30.62 36.25
N ILE A 191 -87.51 31.38 35.51
CA ILE A 191 -87.60 32.85 35.45
C ILE A 191 -88.98 33.29 34.92
N ARG A 192 -89.51 32.62 33.89
CA ARG A 192 -90.86 32.93 33.38
C ARG A 192 -91.95 32.64 34.41
N MET A 193 -91.86 31.52 35.13
CA MET A 193 -92.80 31.19 36.20
C MET A 193 -92.73 32.20 37.35
N GLU A 194 -91.51 32.63 37.73
CA GLU A 194 -91.31 33.67 38.74
C GLU A 194 -91.92 35.01 38.33
N GLN A 195 -91.77 35.41 37.06
CA GLN A 195 -92.41 36.62 36.53
C GLN A 195 -93.94 36.53 36.57
N LEU A 196 -94.54 35.39 36.21
CA LEU A 196 -95.98 35.17 36.32
C LEU A 196 -96.47 35.16 37.78
N MET A 197 -95.69 34.58 38.70
CA MET A 197 -95.98 34.62 40.13
C MET A 197 -95.92 36.05 40.68
N ALA A 198 -94.97 36.88 40.23
CA ALA A 198 -94.91 38.29 40.61
C ALA A 198 -96.14 39.06 40.14
N ILE A 199 -96.57 38.89 38.89
CA ILE A 199 -97.76 39.55 38.34
C ILE A 199 -99.03 39.13 39.11
N THR A 200 -99.19 37.83 39.39
CA THR A 200 -100.35 37.33 40.16
C THR A 200 -100.32 37.83 41.62
N GLN A 201 -99.13 37.93 42.23
CA GLN A 201 -98.98 38.54 43.56
C GLN A 201 -99.35 40.02 43.54
N GLU A 202 -98.85 40.80 42.58
CA GLU A 202 -99.18 42.21 42.41
C GLU A 202 -100.69 42.42 42.21
N GLU A 203 -101.35 41.60 41.39
CA GLU A 203 -102.80 41.64 41.20
C GLU A 203 -103.56 41.31 42.50
N THR A 204 -103.12 40.32 43.28
CA THR A 204 -103.73 40.02 44.59
C THR A 204 -103.49 41.13 45.61
N GLU A 205 -102.34 41.80 45.57
CA GLU A 205 -102.05 42.96 46.40
C GLU A 205 -102.89 44.17 46.00
N HIS A 206 -103.09 44.40 44.71
CA HIS A 206 -103.96 45.47 44.22
C HIS A 206 -105.42 45.24 44.62
N LEU A 207 -105.92 44.01 44.54
CA LEU A 207 -107.24 43.64 45.06
C LEU A 207 -107.32 43.83 46.57
N ARG A 208 -106.33 43.36 47.34
CA ARG A 208 -106.25 43.59 48.79
C ARG A 208 -106.20 45.07 49.15
N ARG A 209 -105.45 45.92 48.43
CA ARG A 209 -105.40 47.37 48.67
C ARG A 209 -106.75 48.03 48.41
N ARG A 210 -107.50 47.57 47.40
CA ARG A 210 -108.86 48.04 47.09
C ARG A 210 -109.87 47.61 48.17
N GLU A 211 -109.75 46.39 48.67
CA GLU A 211 -110.54 45.86 49.81
C GLU A 211 -110.19 46.56 51.13
N VAL A 212 -108.91 46.84 51.39
CA VAL A 212 -108.45 47.60 52.55
C VAL A 212 -108.96 49.03 52.49
N ALA A 213 -108.96 49.68 51.32
CA ALA A 213 -109.49 51.03 51.17
C ALA A 213 -111.01 51.12 51.41
N SER A 214 -111.80 50.14 50.93
CA SER A 214 -113.24 50.07 51.23
C SER A 214 -113.51 49.72 52.69
N ALA A 215 -112.71 48.82 53.28
CA ALA A 215 -112.74 48.50 54.71
C ALA A 215 -112.35 49.71 55.56
N MET A 216 -111.41 50.56 55.14
CA MET A 216 -111.03 51.79 55.83
C MET A 216 -112.18 52.81 55.87
N GLN A 217 -113.00 52.90 54.83
CA GLN A 217 -114.20 53.74 54.81
C GLN A 217 -115.28 53.23 55.78
N GLN A 218 -115.45 51.91 55.91
CA GLN A 218 -116.31 51.31 56.96
C GLN A 218 -115.72 51.48 58.36
N MET A 219 -114.41 51.30 58.52
CA MET A 219 -113.66 51.47 59.76
C MET A 219 -113.72 52.89 60.31
N LEU A 220 -113.81 53.92 59.47
CA LEU A 220 -114.00 55.30 59.93
C LEU A 220 -115.42 55.51 60.49
N ALA A 221 -116.45 54.90 59.90
CA ALA A 221 -117.81 54.93 60.44
C ALA A 221 -117.94 54.10 61.74
N GLU A 222 -117.20 52.99 61.83
CA GLU A 222 -117.07 52.18 63.05
C GLU A 222 -116.16 52.84 64.09
N SER A 223 -115.19 53.67 63.71
CA SER A 223 -114.25 54.35 64.62
C SER A 223 -114.95 55.29 65.62
N TYR A 224 -116.08 55.87 65.23
CA TYR A 224 -116.91 56.69 66.11
C TYR A 224 -117.63 55.85 67.17
N LYS A 225 -117.98 54.59 66.87
CA LYS A 225 -118.53 53.60 67.81
C LYS A 225 -117.43 52.92 68.63
N ASN A 226 -116.28 52.65 68.01
CA ASN A 226 -115.13 52.01 68.62
C ASN A 226 -114.37 52.92 69.59
N ARG A 227 -114.48 54.26 69.54
CA ARG A 227 -113.90 55.14 70.59
C ARG A 227 -114.38 54.82 72.00
N LEU A 228 -115.64 54.39 72.13
CA LEU A 228 -116.21 54.01 73.42
C LEU A 228 -115.71 52.63 73.88
N ILE A 229 -115.35 51.75 72.94
CA ILE A 229 -114.82 50.40 73.18
C ILE A 229 -113.27 50.43 73.29
N GLN A 230 -112.61 51.45 72.72
CA GLN A 230 -111.16 51.66 72.68
C GLN A 230 -110.54 51.73 74.08
N MET A 231 -111.19 52.40 75.03
CA MET A 231 -110.70 52.46 76.42
C MET A 231 -110.57 51.08 77.08
N THR A 232 -111.45 50.13 76.78
CA THR A 232 -111.36 48.74 77.25
C THR A 232 -110.44 47.86 76.39
N HIS A 233 -110.21 48.25 75.14
CA HIS A 233 -109.26 47.58 74.26
C HIS A 233 -107.81 48.04 74.47
N GLU A 234 -107.57 49.23 75.01
CA GLU A 234 -106.23 49.80 75.22
C GLU A 234 -105.37 48.94 76.17
N SER A 235 -105.95 48.41 77.25
CA SER A 235 -105.21 47.52 78.18
C SER A 235 -104.98 46.14 77.56
N ARG A 236 -105.99 45.59 76.87
CA ARG A 236 -105.85 44.33 76.11
C ARG A 236 -104.87 44.47 74.93
N ARG A 237 -104.75 45.66 74.36
CA ARG A 237 -103.79 46.02 73.29
C ARG A 237 -102.37 46.06 73.84
N GLN A 238 -102.15 46.56 75.05
CA GLN A 238 -100.83 46.53 75.68
C GLN A 238 -100.37 45.09 75.96
N ASP A 239 -101.26 44.21 76.43
CA ASP A 239 -100.96 42.79 76.62
C ASP A 239 -100.64 42.09 75.28
N LEU A 240 -101.45 42.33 74.25
CA LEU A 240 -101.19 41.80 72.90
C LEU A 240 -99.91 42.35 72.27
N VAL A 241 -99.57 43.63 72.51
CA VAL A 241 -98.31 44.23 72.06
C VAL A 241 -97.13 43.58 72.79
N SER A 242 -97.23 43.35 74.10
CA SER A 242 -96.16 42.67 74.85
C SER A 242 -95.93 41.23 74.37
N GLN A 243 -97.00 40.50 74.06
CA GLN A 243 -96.95 39.15 73.50
C GLN A 243 -96.44 39.14 72.04
N ALA A 244 -96.77 40.15 71.24
CA ALA A 244 -96.23 40.32 69.90
C ALA A 244 -94.74 40.68 69.94
N CYS A 245 -94.30 41.53 70.86
CA CYS A 245 -92.89 41.86 71.05
C CYS A 245 -92.08 40.65 71.56
N SER A 246 -92.61 39.83 72.47
CA SER A 246 -91.93 38.60 72.88
C SER A 246 -91.87 37.57 71.75
N SER A 247 -92.96 37.41 70.98
CA SER A 247 -92.98 36.55 69.79
C SER A 247 -91.99 37.02 68.72
N LEU A 248 -91.91 38.33 68.47
CA LEU A 248 -90.93 38.91 67.54
C LEU A 248 -89.50 38.67 68.03
N ALA A 249 -89.23 38.84 69.33
CA ALA A 249 -87.92 38.56 69.91
C ALA A 249 -87.53 37.07 69.80
N GLU A 250 -88.48 36.15 69.98
CA GLU A 250 -88.26 34.72 69.76
C GLU A 250 -87.98 34.40 68.27
N MET A 251 -88.69 35.06 67.36
CA MET A 251 -88.43 34.91 65.92
C MET A 251 -87.08 35.49 65.51
N ASP A 252 -86.70 36.66 66.02
CA ASP A 252 -85.38 37.25 65.82
C ASP A 252 -84.27 36.34 66.38
N GLN A 253 -84.49 35.71 67.53
CA GLN A 253 -83.55 34.72 68.07
C GLN A 253 -83.42 33.50 67.15
N LYS A 254 -84.52 33.00 66.56
CA LYS A 254 -84.48 31.92 65.56
C LYS A 254 -83.77 32.35 64.28
N PHE A 255 -83.98 33.59 63.82
CA PHE A 255 -83.26 34.13 62.66
C PHE A 255 -81.76 34.26 62.93
N GLN A 256 -81.36 34.76 64.11
CA GLN A 256 -79.95 34.81 64.51
C GLN A 256 -79.33 33.41 64.59
N GLN A 257 -80.07 32.41 65.07
CA GLN A 257 -79.64 31.02 65.03
C GLN A 257 -79.44 30.57 63.58
N ILE A 258 -80.41 30.75 62.69
CA ILE A 258 -80.27 30.35 61.27
C ILE A 258 -79.07 31.02 60.61
N LEU A 259 -78.83 32.31 60.86
CA LEU A 259 -77.66 33.03 60.35
C LEU A 259 -76.35 32.46 60.91
N ALA A 260 -76.30 32.15 62.21
CA ALA A 260 -75.12 31.54 62.82
C ALA A 260 -74.83 30.14 62.23
N TRP A 261 -75.87 29.35 61.96
CA TRP A 261 -75.74 28.05 61.28
C TRP A 261 -75.23 28.22 59.84
N GLN A 262 -75.78 29.18 59.09
CA GLN A 262 -75.33 29.48 57.73
C GLN A 262 -73.86 29.94 57.70
N GLN A 263 -73.45 30.81 58.62
CA GLN A 263 -72.06 31.25 58.76
C GLN A 263 -71.15 30.08 59.13
N LEU A 264 -71.59 29.22 60.04
CA LEU A 264 -70.84 28.04 60.43
C LEU A 264 -70.64 27.08 59.25
N ASP A 265 -71.68 26.87 58.44
CA ASP A 265 -71.58 26.02 57.24
C ASP A 265 -70.75 26.67 56.13
N GLN A 266 -70.84 27.98 55.94
CA GLN A 266 -69.93 28.72 55.05
C GLN A 266 -68.48 28.62 55.52
N ASN A 267 -68.22 28.78 56.82
CA ASN A 267 -66.88 28.65 57.40
C ASN A 267 -66.33 27.23 57.26
N LYS A 268 -67.18 26.21 57.44
CA LYS A 268 -66.80 24.80 57.16
C LYS A 268 -66.42 24.61 55.69
N ALA A 269 -67.23 25.13 54.76
CA ALA A 269 -66.94 25.04 53.33
C ALA A 269 -65.64 25.75 52.97
N VAL A 270 -65.42 26.97 53.48
CA VAL A 270 -64.16 27.72 53.29
C VAL A 270 -62.98 26.94 53.87
N SER A 271 -63.11 26.37 55.07
CA SER A 271 -62.05 25.58 55.69
C SER A 271 -61.70 24.33 54.89
N GLN A 272 -62.71 23.65 54.33
CA GLN A 272 -62.51 22.49 53.45
C GLN A 272 -61.79 22.89 52.16
N ILE A 273 -62.15 24.03 51.56
CA ILE A 273 -61.46 24.55 50.36
C ILE A 273 -60.00 24.88 50.67
N LEU A 274 -59.74 25.57 51.79
CA LEU A 274 -58.38 25.90 52.21
C LEU A 274 -57.53 24.64 52.45
N GLN A 275 -58.09 23.63 53.13
CA GLN A 275 -57.43 22.35 53.33
C GLN A 275 -57.13 21.63 52.01
N GLN A 276 -58.07 21.65 51.06
CA GLN A 276 -57.84 21.07 49.73
C GLN A 276 -56.71 21.79 48.98
N ILE A 277 -56.65 23.12 49.05
CA ILE A 277 -55.58 23.92 48.44
C ILE A 277 -54.21 23.56 49.05
N GLU A 278 -54.13 23.43 50.38
CA GLU A 278 -52.89 23.02 51.05
C GLU A 278 -52.44 21.62 50.63
N MET A 279 -53.37 20.66 50.58
CA MET A 279 -53.08 19.30 50.11
C MET A 279 -52.62 19.28 48.65
N GLN A 280 -53.22 20.09 47.78
CA GLN A 280 -52.79 20.23 46.38
C GLN A 280 -51.40 20.85 46.25
N LYS A 281 -51.10 21.90 47.03
CA LYS A 281 -49.76 22.51 47.09
C LYS A 281 -48.70 21.49 47.51
N ALA A 282 -48.96 20.75 48.60
CA ALA A 282 -48.05 19.72 49.08
C ALA A 282 -47.84 18.59 48.04
N ALA A 283 -48.90 18.19 47.33
CA ALA A 283 -48.79 17.21 46.25
C ALA A 283 -47.95 17.73 45.08
N PHE A 284 -48.10 19.00 44.70
CA PHE A 284 -47.31 19.63 43.64
C PHE A 284 -45.83 19.74 44.02
N GLU A 285 -45.54 20.18 45.25
CA GLU A 285 -44.18 20.21 45.80
C GLU A 285 -43.54 18.82 45.79
N ALA A 286 -44.27 17.78 46.20
CA ALA A 286 -43.79 16.40 46.17
C ALA A 286 -43.50 15.91 44.73
N LEU A 287 -44.35 16.26 43.75
CA LEU A 287 -44.10 15.95 42.34
C LEU A 287 -42.87 16.68 41.80
N GLN A 288 -42.67 17.93 42.21
CA GLN A 288 -41.52 18.72 41.80
C GLN A 288 -40.21 18.15 42.37
N VAL A 289 -40.20 17.74 43.64
CA VAL A 289 -39.03 17.06 44.25
C VAL A 289 -38.73 15.74 43.53
N LYS A 290 -39.75 14.96 43.16
CA LYS A 290 -39.55 13.72 42.37
C LYS A 290 -38.94 14.01 41.00
N LYS A 291 -39.44 15.04 40.29
CA LYS A 291 -38.89 15.47 39.01
C LYS A 291 -37.43 15.92 39.15
N ASP A 292 -37.12 16.68 40.20
CA ASP A 292 -35.76 17.14 40.47
C ASP A 292 -34.81 15.98 40.83
N LEU A 293 -35.30 14.97 41.55
CA LEU A 293 -34.54 13.74 41.80
C LEU A 293 -34.23 13.01 40.50
N MET A 294 -35.22 12.83 39.61
CA MET A 294 -35.00 12.21 38.30
C MET A 294 -33.99 13.01 37.46
N HIS A 295 -34.10 14.34 37.44
CA HIS A 295 -33.12 15.18 36.75
C HIS A 295 -31.71 15.07 37.36
N ARG A 296 -31.58 14.95 38.70
CA ARG A 296 -30.29 14.69 39.34
C ARG A 296 -29.74 13.31 38.97
N GLN A 297 -30.57 12.28 38.94
CA GLN A 297 -30.17 10.93 38.51
C GLN A 297 -29.65 10.95 37.07
N ILE A 298 -30.39 11.57 36.14
CA ILE A 298 -29.96 11.72 34.74
C ILE A 298 -28.63 12.48 34.66
N ARG A 299 -28.49 13.61 35.36
CA ARG A 299 -27.23 14.37 35.40
C ARG A 299 -26.06 13.53 35.93
N ASN A 300 -26.28 12.72 36.96
CA ASN A 300 -25.24 11.85 37.51
C ASN A 300 -24.87 10.72 36.55
N GLN A 301 -25.86 10.14 35.84
CA GLN A 301 -25.61 9.14 34.79
C GLN A 301 -24.82 9.74 33.62
N ILE A 302 -25.17 10.95 33.16
CA ILE A 302 -24.42 11.67 32.13
C ILE A 302 -22.97 11.87 32.57
N LYS A 303 -22.74 12.36 33.80
CA LYS A 303 -21.38 12.53 34.33
C LYS A 303 -20.59 11.22 34.38
N LEU A 304 -21.22 10.11 34.75
CA LEU A 304 -20.57 8.80 34.77
C LEU A 304 -20.17 8.38 33.36
N ILE A 305 -21.06 8.54 32.38
CA ILE A 305 -20.76 8.27 30.97
C ILE A 305 -19.62 9.18 30.47
N GLU A 306 -19.64 10.47 30.80
CA GLU A 306 -18.55 11.41 30.47
C GLU A 306 -17.20 10.96 31.06
N THR A 307 -17.18 10.48 32.31
CA THR A 307 -15.94 9.97 32.93
C THR A 307 -15.46 8.67 32.28
N GLU A 308 -16.36 7.76 31.92
CA GLU A 308 -16.00 6.51 31.24
C GLU A 308 -15.50 6.77 29.81
N LEU A 309 -16.15 7.67 29.06
CA LEU A 309 -15.68 8.08 27.73
C LEU A 309 -14.30 8.72 27.80
N LEU A 310 -14.05 9.59 28.78
CA LEU A 310 -12.74 10.19 28.99
C LEU A 310 -11.67 9.12 29.30
N GLN A 311 -11.99 8.11 30.11
CA GLN A 311 -11.08 6.98 30.35
C GLN A 311 -10.82 6.16 29.09
N LEU A 312 -11.86 5.85 28.30
CA LEU A 312 -11.72 5.13 27.03
C LEU A 312 -10.85 5.91 26.04
N THR A 313 -11.08 7.22 25.87
CA THR A 313 -10.24 8.06 25.00
C THR A 313 -8.79 8.09 25.48
N GLN A 314 -8.55 8.15 26.80
CA GLN A 314 -7.19 8.05 27.35
C GLN A 314 -6.53 6.69 27.06
N LEU A 315 -7.28 5.59 27.17
CA LEU A 315 -6.78 4.26 26.84
C LEU A 315 -6.49 4.10 25.34
N GLU A 316 -7.36 4.64 24.47
CA GLU A 316 -7.14 4.65 23.02
C GLU A 316 -5.89 5.46 22.66
N LEU A 317 -5.71 6.64 23.25
CA LEU A 317 -4.50 7.45 23.06
C LEU A 317 -3.26 6.71 23.55
N LYS A 318 -3.29 6.08 24.72
CA LYS A 318 -2.17 5.28 25.23
C LYS A 318 -1.86 4.08 24.33
N ARG A 319 -2.89 3.39 23.81
CA ARG A 319 -2.70 2.27 22.86
C ARG A 319 -2.05 2.77 21.58
N GLN A 320 -2.56 3.85 20.99
CA GLN A 320 -1.98 4.45 19.79
C GLN A 320 -0.53 4.90 20.03
N GLN A 321 -0.24 5.52 21.19
CA GLN A 321 1.13 5.88 21.57
C GLN A 321 2.04 4.66 21.63
N LEU A 322 1.65 3.60 22.35
CA LEU A 322 2.42 2.36 22.44
C LEU A 322 2.61 1.69 21.07
N ASP A 323 1.57 1.63 20.25
CA ASP A 323 1.65 1.08 18.88
C ASP A 323 2.65 1.91 18.03
N THR A 324 2.61 3.24 18.13
CA THR A 324 3.58 4.11 17.43
C THR A 324 5.00 3.96 17.96
N GLU A 325 5.19 3.82 19.28
CA GLU A 325 6.51 3.59 19.89
C GLU A 325 7.08 2.24 19.47
N MET A 326 6.28 1.18 19.44
CA MET A 326 6.69 -0.15 18.95
C MET A 326 7.10 -0.10 17.48
N LEU A 327 6.30 0.55 16.63
CA LEU A 327 6.63 0.73 15.22
C LEU A 327 7.91 1.54 15.02
N GLN A 328 8.10 2.62 15.79
CA GLN A 328 9.33 3.41 15.77
C GLN A 328 10.55 2.57 16.20
N GLY A 329 10.39 1.74 17.24
CA GLY A 329 11.41 0.77 17.69
C GLY A 329 11.83 -0.17 16.56
N LEU A 330 10.87 -0.86 15.93
CA LEU A 330 11.12 -1.77 14.81
C LEU A 330 11.80 -1.07 13.62
N ILE A 331 11.35 0.13 13.25
CA ILE A 331 11.98 0.92 12.19
C ILE A 331 13.41 1.31 12.57
N SER A 332 13.65 1.65 13.83
CA SER A 332 15.00 1.99 14.31
C SER A 332 15.95 0.79 14.26
N GLU A 333 15.47 -0.40 14.64
CA GLU A 333 16.24 -1.66 14.54
C GLU A 333 16.53 -2.01 13.08
N GLN A 334 15.55 -1.89 12.19
CA GLN A 334 15.77 -2.10 10.74
C GLN A 334 16.77 -1.09 10.17
N ARG A 335 16.68 0.19 10.55
CA ARG A 335 17.65 1.22 10.16
C ARG A 335 19.05 0.90 10.66
N GLN A 336 19.18 0.41 11.89
CA GLN A 336 20.46 -0.03 12.45
C GLN A 336 21.01 -1.24 11.69
N ALA A 337 20.20 -2.28 11.43
CA ALA A 337 20.61 -3.46 10.68
C ALA A 337 21.07 -3.10 9.27
N LEU A 338 20.32 -2.26 8.56
CA LEU A 338 20.72 -1.73 7.25
C LEU A 338 21.98 -0.86 7.34
N GLY A 339 22.13 -0.07 8.40
CA GLY A 339 23.34 0.70 8.68
C GLY A 339 24.57 -0.18 8.87
N TYR A 340 24.45 -1.27 9.62
CA TYR A 340 25.53 -2.25 9.81
C TYR A 340 25.89 -2.95 8.50
N LEU A 341 24.89 -3.37 7.72
CA LEU A 341 25.13 -3.98 6.41
C LEU A 341 25.83 -2.99 5.46
N LEU A 342 25.38 -1.74 5.40
CA LEU A 342 26.03 -0.70 4.61
C LEU A 342 27.47 -0.49 5.08
N GLN A 343 27.73 -0.46 6.38
CA GLN A 343 29.07 -0.35 6.93
C GLN A 343 29.95 -1.55 6.55
N GLN A 344 29.41 -2.77 6.54
CA GLN A 344 30.10 -3.97 6.07
C GLN A 344 30.42 -3.86 4.58
N LEU A 345 29.44 -3.53 3.73
CA LEU A 345 29.64 -3.37 2.29
C LEU A 345 30.67 -2.27 1.97
N LEU A 346 30.70 -1.17 2.72
CA LEU A 346 31.72 -0.14 2.56
C LEU A 346 33.12 -0.62 2.98
N LYS A 347 33.23 -1.49 3.99
CA LYS A 347 34.50 -2.13 4.36
C LYS A 347 34.96 -3.11 3.30
N GLU A 348 34.08 -3.97 2.80
CA GLU A 348 34.37 -4.91 1.71
C GLU A 348 34.77 -4.18 0.43
N LYS A 349 34.09 -3.07 0.10
CA LYS A 349 34.48 -2.21 -1.02
C LYS A 349 35.90 -1.68 -0.86
N LYS A 350 36.23 -1.14 0.33
CA LYS A 350 37.59 -0.64 0.61
C LYS A 350 38.63 -1.75 0.54
N GLN A 351 38.35 -2.93 1.11
CA GLN A 351 39.24 -4.08 1.04
C GLN A 351 39.49 -4.49 -0.42
N ARG A 352 38.45 -4.56 -1.25
CA ARG A 352 38.59 -4.86 -2.67
C ARG A 352 39.37 -3.79 -3.42
N GLU A 353 39.19 -2.51 -3.10
CA GLU A 353 39.99 -1.41 -3.65
C GLU A 353 41.47 -1.55 -3.27
N GLU A 354 41.77 -1.89 -2.01
CA GLU A 354 43.12 -2.16 -1.51
C GLU A 354 43.75 -3.38 -2.20
N GLU A 355 43.02 -4.49 -2.35
CA GLU A 355 43.46 -5.69 -3.09
C GLU A 355 43.79 -5.35 -4.55
N LEU A 356 42.92 -4.59 -5.23
CA LEU A 356 43.17 -4.16 -6.60
C LEU A 356 44.40 -3.25 -6.71
N GLN A 357 44.60 -2.34 -5.75
CA GLN A 357 45.81 -1.51 -5.68
C GLN A 357 47.06 -2.36 -5.47
N GLN A 358 47.02 -3.38 -4.61
CA GLN A 358 48.13 -4.31 -4.41
C GLN A 358 48.45 -5.09 -5.69
N ILE A 359 47.45 -5.61 -6.39
CA ILE A 359 47.64 -6.30 -7.67
C ILE A 359 48.26 -5.37 -8.71
N LEU A 360 47.82 -4.11 -8.79
CA LEU A 360 48.41 -3.13 -9.70
C LEU A 360 49.89 -2.86 -9.36
N LEU A 361 50.21 -2.66 -8.09
CA LEU A 361 51.61 -2.49 -7.64
C LEU A 361 52.47 -3.72 -7.96
N GLU A 362 51.93 -4.93 -7.76
CA GLU A 362 52.62 -6.15 -8.15
C GLU A 362 52.84 -6.25 -9.67
N MET A 363 51.83 -5.85 -10.46
CA MET A 363 51.96 -5.82 -11.92
C MET A 363 52.99 -4.78 -12.38
N GLU A 364 53.01 -3.61 -11.76
CA GLU A 364 54.00 -2.56 -11.99
C GLU A 364 55.41 -3.06 -11.66
N ALA A 365 55.65 -3.62 -10.47
CA ALA A 365 56.95 -4.18 -10.10
C ALA A 365 57.38 -5.35 -11.01
N LYS A 366 56.45 -6.24 -11.39
CA LYS A 366 56.70 -7.30 -12.39
C LYS A 366 56.99 -6.71 -13.78
N SER A 367 56.45 -5.54 -14.12
CA SER A 367 56.72 -4.85 -15.38
C SER A 367 58.06 -4.13 -15.38
N GLU A 368 58.43 -3.46 -14.28
CA GLU A 368 59.72 -2.81 -14.08
C GLU A 368 60.85 -3.85 -14.14
N THR A 369 60.75 -4.94 -13.39
CA THR A 369 61.72 -6.04 -13.46
C THR A 369 61.80 -6.68 -14.85
N LYS A 370 60.70 -6.82 -15.58
CA LYS A 370 60.72 -7.29 -16.98
C LYS A 370 61.38 -6.28 -17.91
N GLN A 371 61.16 -4.97 -17.72
CA GLN A 371 61.82 -3.91 -18.49
C GLN A 371 63.31 -3.86 -18.20
N GLU A 372 63.73 -3.93 -16.93
CA GLU A 372 65.14 -4.00 -16.52
C GLU A 372 65.82 -5.22 -17.12
N ASN A 373 65.19 -6.40 -17.04
CA ASN A 373 65.70 -7.63 -17.67
C ASN A 373 65.79 -7.50 -19.19
N TYR A 374 64.80 -6.87 -19.83
CA TYR A 374 64.83 -6.61 -21.27
C TYR A 374 66.03 -5.74 -21.65
N TRP A 375 66.23 -4.62 -20.95
CA TRP A 375 67.36 -3.75 -21.21
C TRP A 375 68.69 -4.44 -20.92
N LEU A 376 68.83 -5.19 -19.83
CA LEU A 376 70.03 -5.97 -19.55
C LEU A 376 70.35 -6.96 -20.67
N ILE A 377 69.35 -7.70 -21.15
CA ILE A 377 69.52 -8.65 -22.26
C ILE A 377 69.92 -7.91 -23.55
N GLN A 378 69.36 -6.73 -23.82
CA GLN A 378 69.76 -5.93 -24.98
C GLN A 378 71.18 -5.36 -24.84
N TYR A 379 71.55 -4.84 -23.66
CA TYR A 379 72.90 -4.36 -23.38
C TYR A 379 73.94 -5.48 -23.51
N GLN A 380 73.63 -6.67 -22.99
CA GLN A 380 74.52 -7.82 -23.07
C GLN A 380 74.64 -8.34 -24.50
N ARG A 381 73.53 -8.40 -25.24
CA ARG A 381 73.56 -8.72 -26.68
C ARG A 381 74.36 -7.70 -27.50
N LEU A 382 74.35 -6.42 -27.10
CA LEU A 382 75.12 -5.36 -27.76
C LEU A 382 76.61 -5.43 -27.42
N LEU A 383 76.97 -5.84 -26.19
CA LEU A 383 78.35 -6.13 -25.80
C LEU A 383 78.90 -7.37 -26.50
N ASP A 384 78.08 -8.42 -26.63
CA ASP A 384 78.48 -9.70 -27.24
C ASP A 384 78.60 -9.60 -28.77
N GLN A 385 77.92 -8.65 -29.40
CA GLN A 385 78.05 -8.37 -30.83
C GLN A 385 79.30 -7.53 -31.11
N LYS A 386 80.46 -8.19 -31.25
CA LYS A 386 81.66 -7.55 -31.82
C LYS A 386 81.34 -7.07 -33.25
N PRO A 387 81.39 -5.75 -33.55
CA PRO A 387 80.93 -5.22 -34.82
C PRO A 387 81.75 -5.80 -35.97
N LEU A 388 81.04 -6.23 -37.03
CA LEU A 388 81.62 -6.94 -38.19
C LEU A 388 82.76 -6.15 -38.85
N SER A 389 82.70 -4.81 -38.79
CA SER A 389 83.72 -3.89 -39.29
C SER A 389 85.07 -4.04 -38.58
N LEU A 390 85.07 -4.38 -37.29
CA LEU A 390 86.30 -4.62 -36.52
C LEU A 390 86.85 -6.03 -36.79
N LYS A 391 86.00 -7.06 -36.92
CA LYS A 391 86.45 -8.42 -37.25
C LYS A 391 87.19 -8.47 -38.60
N LEU A 392 86.65 -7.81 -39.63
CA LEU A 392 87.27 -7.73 -40.95
C LEU A 392 88.59 -6.94 -40.97
N GLN A 393 88.77 -5.96 -40.06
CA GLN A 393 90.02 -5.19 -39.97
C GLN A 393 91.12 -5.94 -39.19
N GLU A 394 90.76 -6.78 -38.22
CA GLU A 394 91.72 -7.60 -37.47
C GLU A 394 92.26 -8.77 -38.29
N GLU A 395 91.44 -9.37 -39.17
CA GLU A 395 91.87 -10.45 -40.08
C GLU A 395 92.92 -10.00 -41.12
N GLY A 396 93.04 -8.68 -41.38
CA GLY A 396 94.02 -8.10 -42.29
C GLY A 396 95.39 -7.77 -41.66
N LEU A 397 95.60 -8.06 -40.37
CA LEU A 397 96.88 -7.83 -39.68
C LEU A 397 97.84 -9.01 -39.86
N GLU A 398 99.14 -8.72 -39.87
CA GLU A 398 100.20 -9.74 -39.94
C GLU A 398 100.10 -10.71 -38.75
N GLN A 399 100.04 -12.03 -39.00
CA GLN A 399 99.89 -13.06 -37.97
C GLN A 399 100.96 -13.00 -36.87
N GLN A 400 102.17 -12.55 -37.21
CA GLN A 400 103.28 -12.36 -36.27
C GLN A 400 103.04 -11.22 -35.28
N LEU A 401 102.33 -10.16 -35.70
CA LEU A 401 101.96 -9.03 -34.85
C LEU A 401 100.82 -9.41 -33.90
N VAL A 402 99.87 -10.23 -34.38
CA VAL A 402 98.81 -10.82 -33.55
C VAL A 402 99.38 -11.73 -32.47
N MET A 403 100.33 -12.62 -32.82
CA MET A 403 101.00 -13.48 -31.85
C MET A 403 101.76 -12.68 -30.78
N LEU A 404 102.51 -11.64 -31.17
CA LEU A 404 103.24 -10.78 -30.22
C LEU A 404 102.29 -10.11 -29.21
N LEU A 405 101.13 -9.64 -29.66
CA LEU A 405 100.15 -9.00 -28.77
C LEU A 405 99.47 -10.02 -27.84
N VAL A 406 99.24 -11.25 -28.29
CA VAL A 406 98.73 -12.36 -27.45
C VAL A 406 99.77 -12.76 -26.41
N GLU A 407 101.04 -12.93 -26.80
CA GLU A 407 102.15 -13.26 -25.88
C GLU A 407 102.33 -12.20 -24.78
N LEU A 408 102.09 -10.94 -25.10
CA LEU A 408 102.16 -9.82 -24.15
C LEU A 408 100.83 -9.56 -23.42
N SER A 409 99.81 -10.42 -23.58
CA SER A 409 98.47 -10.28 -22.98
C SER A 409 97.78 -8.94 -23.29
N ALA A 410 98.07 -8.38 -24.46
CA ALA A 410 97.64 -7.06 -24.93
C ALA A 410 96.50 -7.12 -25.97
N GLU A 411 95.70 -8.19 -25.97
CA GLU A 411 94.64 -8.44 -26.96
C GLU A 411 93.59 -7.31 -27.05
N ARG A 412 93.36 -6.60 -25.93
CA ARG A 412 92.45 -5.45 -25.85
C ARG A 412 92.84 -4.27 -26.75
N TYR A 413 94.10 -4.20 -27.18
CA TYR A 413 94.59 -3.14 -28.08
C TYR A 413 94.57 -3.55 -29.56
N LEU A 414 94.27 -4.81 -29.86
CA LEU A 414 94.25 -5.37 -31.21
C LEU A 414 93.32 -4.62 -32.19
N PRO A 415 92.11 -4.16 -31.79
CA PRO A 415 91.27 -3.31 -32.64
C PRO A 415 91.88 -1.94 -32.94
N LEU A 416 92.68 -1.36 -32.03
CA LEU A 416 93.33 -0.07 -32.23
C LEU A 416 94.50 -0.18 -33.21
N PHE A 417 95.28 -1.26 -33.13
CA PHE A 417 96.34 -1.56 -34.10
C PHE A 417 95.75 -1.85 -35.49
N ALA A 418 94.60 -2.53 -35.55
CA ALA A 418 93.85 -2.77 -36.78
C ALA A 418 93.33 -1.46 -37.40
N HIS A 419 92.77 -0.56 -36.59
CA HIS A 419 92.28 0.74 -37.06
C HIS A 419 93.41 1.62 -37.62
N HIS A 420 94.57 1.62 -36.97
CA HIS A 420 95.73 2.42 -37.37
C HIS A 420 96.65 1.73 -38.42
N ARG A 421 96.32 0.51 -38.85
CA ARG A 421 97.06 -0.30 -39.87
C ARG A 421 98.57 -0.38 -39.62
N ILE A 422 98.94 -0.67 -38.38
CA ILE A 422 100.35 -0.73 -37.98
C ILE A 422 100.91 -2.10 -38.40
N SER A 423 101.90 -2.11 -39.30
CA SER A 423 102.66 -3.31 -39.65
C SER A 423 103.83 -3.54 -38.69
N LEU A 424 104.35 -4.77 -38.63
CA LEU A 424 105.45 -5.12 -37.73
C LEU A 424 106.72 -4.32 -38.05
N GLN A 425 106.92 -3.95 -39.32
CA GLN A 425 107.98 -3.05 -39.78
C GLN A 425 107.79 -1.60 -39.31
N ALA A 426 106.56 -1.08 -39.34
CA ALA A 426 106.26 0.24 -38.81
C ALA A 426 106.53 0.29 -37.30
N LEU A 427 106.10 -0.75 -36.57
CA LEU A 427 106.25 -0.85 -35.11
C LEU A 427 107.71 -0.79 -34.63
N ALA A 428 108.66 -1.35 -35.38
CA ALA A 428 110.08 -1.30 -35.00
C ALA A 428 110.77 0.05 -35.21
N THR A 429 110.16 0.95 -35.98
CA THR A 429 110.67 2.32 -36.20
C THR A 429 109.96 3.37 -35.34
N MET A 430 108.92 2.98 -34.60
CA MET A 430 108.14 3.87 -33.74
C MET A 430 108.79 4.11 -32.39
N SER A 431 108.60 5.32 -31.84
CA SER A 431 109.02 5.66 -30.48
C SER A 431 107.89 5.41 -29.46
N ALA A 432 108.22 5.32 -28.16
CA ALA A 432 107.22 5.12 -27.11
C ALA A 432 106.12 6.21 -27.10
N ARG A 433 106.43 7.43 -27.53
CA ARG A 433 105.48 8.55 -27.67
C ARG A 433 104.49 8.35 -28.83
N ASP A 434 104.87 7.58 -29.84
CA ASP A 434 104.00 7.31 -30.98
C ASP A 434 103.01 6.19 -30.65
N LEU A 435 103.40 5.22 -29.81
CA LEU A 435 102.49 4.23 -29.24
C LEU A 435 101.48 4.83 -28.26
N GLU A 436 101.89 5.87 -27.52
CA GLU A 436 100.97 6.65 -26.68
C GLU A 436 99.88 7.35 -27.50
N LYS A 437 100.24 7.91 -28.67
CA LYS A 437 99.28 8.55 -29.60
C LYS A 437 98.32 7.55 -30.27
N VAL A 438 98.73 6.29 -30.41
CA VAL A 438 97.89 5.18 -30.91
C VAL A 438 96.93 4.66 -29.81
N GLY A 439 97.06 5.13 -28.57
CA GLY A 439 96.15 4.82 -27.47
C GLY A 439 96.66 3.75 -26.50
N VAL A 440 97.93 3.35 -26.60
CA VAL A 440 98.58 2.46 -25.61
C VAL A 440 99.19 3.33 -24.52
N ALA A 441 98.48 3.58 -23.42
CA ALA A 441 98.94 4.49 -22.35
C ALA A 441 99.90 3.85 -21.33
N GLU A 442 100.01 2.51 -21.29
CA GLU A 442 100.83 1.80 -20.30
C GLU A 442 102.32 1.79 -20.70
N ALA A 443 103.15 2.58 -20.02
CA ALA A 443 104.58 2.74 -20.32
C ALA A 443 105.42 1.43 -20.18
N GLY A 444 104.91 0.43 -19.45
CA GLY A 444 105.52 -0.91 -19.36
C GLY A 444 105.23 -1.75 -20.61
N LEU A 445 103.99 -1.71 -21.09
CA LEU A 445 103.53 -2.42 -22.27
C LEU A 445 104.15 -1.85 -23.56
N GLN A 446 104.26 -0.52 -23.65
CA GLN A 446 104.93 0.16 -24.77
C GLN A 446 106.38 -0.34 -24.97
N ARG A 447 107.14 -0.46 -23.88
CA ARG A 447 108.54 -0.95 -23.93
C ARG A 447 108.63 -2.42 -24.30
N ALA A 448 107.71 -3.24 -23.78
CA ALA A 448 107.65 -4.67 -24.08
C ALA A 448 107.30 -4.93 -25.56
N ILE A 449 106.35 -4.16 -26.11
CA ILE A 449 105.93 -4.26 -27.52
C ILE A 449 107.07 -3.83 -28.46
N LEU A 450 107.72 -2.69 -28.20
CA LEU A 450 108.82 -2.20 -29.05
C LEU A 450 110.04 -3.12 -29.01
N GLY A 451 110.42 -3.61 -27.81
CA GLY A 451 111.55 -4.53 -27.66
C GLY A 451 111.32 -5.84 -28.41
N ARG A 452 110.14 -6.46 -28.22
CA ARG A 452 109.81 -7.72 -28.90
C ARG A 452 109.61 -7.57 -30.41
N ALA A 453 109.08 -6.44 -30.89
CA ALA A 453 108.97 -6.18 -32.32
C ALA A 453 110.34 -6.05 -33.00
N GLN A 454 111.31 -5.43 -32.32
CA GLN A 454 112.70 -5.36 -32.77
C GLN A 454 113.38 -6.73 -32.74
N ASP A 455 113.13 -7.55 -31.72
CA ASP A 455 113.64 -8.92 -31.63
C ASP A 455 113.10 -9.81 -32.76
N ILE A 456 111.81 -9.75 -33.07
CA ILE A 456 111.19 -10.54 -34.14
C ILE A 456 111.74 -10.14 -35.52
N LEU A 457 111.98 -8.84 -35.76
CA LEU A 457 112.61 -8.38 -37.01
C LEU A 457 114.12 -8.64 -37.06
N ALA A 458 114.80 -8.68 -35.92
CA ALA A 458 116.20 -9.09 -35.84
C ALA A 458 116.34 -10.58 -36.19
N VAL A 459 115.45 -11.43 -35.67
CA VAL A 459 115.38 -12.86 -36.02
C VAL A 459 115.02 -13.07 -37.50
N ALA A 460 114.11 -12.27 -38.06
CA ALA A 460 113.73 -12.32 -39.48
C ALA A 460 114.84 -11.84 -40.45
N LYS A 461 115.81 -11.05 -39.98
CA LYS A 461 116.98 -10.60 -40.79
C LYS A 461 118.19 -11.55 -40.70
N THR A 462 118.17 -12.52 -39.79
CA THR A 462 119.25 -13.50 -39.57
C THR A 462 118.97 -14.89 -40.15
N ILE A 463 117.89 -15.05 -40.91
CA ILE A 463 117.56 -16.26 -41.66
C ILE A 463 117.47 -15.85 -43.15
N PRO A 464 118.30 -16.41 -44.04
CA PRO A 464 118.32 -16.03 -45.46
C PRO A 464 117.04 -16.40 -46.21
#